data_AF-A0A8S1XZD4-F1
#
_entry.id   AF-A0A8S1XZD4-F1
#
_cell.length_a   1.000
_cell.length_b   1.000
_cell.length_c   1.000
_cell.angle_alpha   90.00
_cell.angle_beta   90.00
_cell.angle_gamma   90.00
#
_symmetry.space_group_name_H-M   'P 1'
#
loop_
_entity.id
_entity.type
_entity.pdbx_description
1 polymer ?
#
loop_
_entity_poly.entity_id
_entity_poly.type
_entity_poly.pdbx_seq_one_letter_code
_entity_poly.pdbx_strand_id
1 'polypeptide(L)'
;MMKSVLQTHSMRQIVGQLLDNCYEVLRAFLEQAIQHDEVSPENTIQINKDLMGAINFYISNYDFIQEQTHSNSKFLRNLLFEVKHYRNNWAHSKDFTIREVHRIADTILMLFDELSLNITNEVYIIVNEIRMESIQKMSLQLQQSQKY
;
A
#
# COMPACT_ATOMS: atom_id res chain seq x y z
N MET A 1 -15.47 15.48 -18.27
CA MET A 1 -14.56 15.73 -17.13
C MET A 1 -14.72 14.56 -16.18
N MET A 2 -13.71 13.70 -16.01
CA MET A 2 -13.77 12.58 -15.07
C MET A 2 -13.84 13.18 -13.65
N LYS A 3 -14.79 12.74 -12.82
CA LYS A 3 -14.90 13.22 -11.43
C LYS A 3 -13.72 12.67 -10.62
N SER A 4 -13.16 13.49 -9.73
CA SER A 4 -12.01 13.08 -8.89
C SER A 4 -12.39 11.92 -7.95
N VAL A 5 -11.40 11.08 -7.60
CA VAL A 5 -11.62 9.92 -6.71
C VAL A 5 -12.09 10.39 -5.34
N LEU A 6 -11.48 11.44 -4.80
CA LEU A 6 -11.88 12.08 -3.53
C LEU A 6 -13.26 12.76 -3.56
N GLN A 7 -13.89 12.89 -4.72
CA GLN A 7 -15.26 13.44 -4.87
C GLN A 7 -16.33 12.36 -4.98
N THR A 8 -15.94 11.15 -5.36
CA THR A 8 -16.86 10.05 -5.70
C THR A 8 -16.91 8.96 -4.65
N HIS A 9 -15.90 8.90 -3.77
CA HIS A 9 -15.76 7.87 -2.74
C HIS A 9 -15.60 8.50 -1.34
N SER A 10 -16.10 7.80 -0.33
CA SER A 10 -15.75 8.09 1.06
C SER A 10 -14.27 7.81 1.33
N MET A 11 -13.68 8.48 2.32
CA MET A 11 -12.27 8.28 2.67
C MET A 11 -11.97 6.81 3.03
N ARG A 12 -12.90 6.15 3.74
CA ARG A 12 -12.82 4.72 4.05
C ARG A 12 -12.76 3.82 2.82
N GLN A 13 -13.55 4.11 1.77
CA GLN A 13 -13.51 3.36 0.52
C GLN A 13 -12.17 3.57 -0.21
N ILE A 14 -11.65 4.79 -0.19
CA ILE A 14 -10.36 5.13 -0.80
C ILE A 14 -9.21 4.40 -0.07
N VAL A 15 -9.21 4.39 1.26
CA VAL A 15 -8.23 3.59 2.03
C VAL A 15 -8.36 2.10 1.71
N GLY A 16 -9.58 1.57 1.56
CA GLY A 16 -9.80 0.19 1.13
C GLY A 16 -9.12 -0.09 -0.21
N GLN A 17 -9.38 0.74 -1.21
CA GLN A 17 -8.77 0.62 -2.53
C GLN A 17 -7.24 0.72 -2.51
N LEU A 18 -6.69 1.63 -1.70
CA LEU A 18 -5.23 1.76 -1.51
C LEU A 18 -4.62 0.46 -0.96
N LEU A 19 -5.26 -0.12 0.07
CA LEU A 19 -4.77 -1.36 0.70
C LEU A 19 -4.92 -2.57 -0.23
N ASP A 20 -6.00 -2.65 -1.01
CA ASP A 20 -6.20 -3.71 -2.01
C ASP A 20 -5.15 -3.61 -3.13
N ASN A 21 -4.89 -2.40 -3.63
CA ASN A 21 -3.81 -2.15 -4.60
C ASN A 21 -2.44 -2.55 -4.03
N CYS A 22 -2.18 -2.22 -2.76
CA CYS A 22 -0.95 -2.61 -2.08
C CYS A 22 -0.82 -4.14 -1.99
N TYR A 23 -1.92 -4.84 -1.73
CA TYR A 23 -1.94 -6.30 -1.68
C TYR A 23 -1.58 -6.91 -3.03
N GLU A 24 -2.20 -6.46 -4.12
CA GLU A 24 -1.94 -7.01 -5.45
C GLU A 24 -0.46 -6.90 -5.84
N VAL A 25 0.15 -5.74 -5.59
CA VAL A 25 1.56 -5.49 -5.88
C VAL A 25 2.47 -6.34 -5.00
N LEU A 26 2.22 -6.37 -3.68
CA LEU A 26 3.01 -7.17 -2.74
C LEU A 26 2.89 -8.67 -3.04
N ARG A 27 1.69 -9.14 -3.38
CA ARG A 27 1.43 -10.52 -3.77
C ARG A 27 2.25 -10.90 -5.01
N ALA A 28 2.19 -10.09 -6.06
CA ALA A 28 2.94 -10.36 -7.29
C ALA A 28 4.46 -10.41 -7.04
N PHE A 29 4.98 -9.51 -6.20
CA PHE A 29 6.38 -9.54 -5.77
C PHE A 29 6.75 -10.82 -5.04
N LEU A 30 5.94 -11.21 -4.04
CA LEU A 30 6.19 -12.40 -3.25
C LEU A 30 6.12 -13.65 -4.12
N GLU A 31 5.12 -13.75 -4.99
CA GLU A 31 4.99 -14.86 -5.94
C GLU A 31 6.21 -14.99 -6.85
N GLN A 32 6.79 -13.88 -7.32
CA GLN A 32 8.04 -13.91 -8.09
C GLN A 32 9.24 -14.33 -7.24
N ALA A 33 9.36 -13.79 -6.02
CA ALA A 33 10.47 -14.09 -5.11
C ALA A 33 10.54 -15.57 -4.73
N ILE A 34 9.39 -16.27 -4.73
CA ILE A 34 9.29 -17.67 -4.32
C ILE A 34 9.29 -18.67 -5.49
N GLN A 35 9.29 -18.22 -6.76
CA GLN A 35 9.17 -19.09 -7.94
C GLN A 35 10.31 -20.13 -8.09
N HIS A 36 11.42 -19.94 -7.39
CA HIS A 36 12.62 -20.75 -7.54
C HIS A 36 12.83 -21.80 -6.45
N ASP A 37 12.01 -21.81 -5.40
CA ASP A 37 12.21 -22.71 -4.26
C ASP A 37 11.04 -23.66 -4.06
N GLU A 38 11.27 -24.75 -3.30
CA GLU A 38 10.24 -25.71 -2.88
C GLU A 38 9.28 -25.06 -1.87
N VAL A 39 8.51 -24.08 -2.34
CA VAL A 39 7.53 -23.38 -1.53
C VAL A 39 6.50 -24.40 -1.05
N SER A 40 6.45 -24.60 0.26
CA SER A 40 5.41 -25.45 0.83
C SER A 40 4.03 -24.88 0.43
N PRO A 41 3.04 -25.72 0.09
CA PRO A 41 1.71 -25.25 -0.31
C PRO A 41 1.08 -24.26 0.68
N GLU A 42 1.43 -24.37 1.97
CA GLU A 42 1.00 -23.46 3.04
C GLU A 42 1.46 -22.02 2.85
N ASN A 43 2.67 -21.81 2.32
CA ASN A 43 3.23 -20.48 2.07
C ASN A 43 2.46 -19.77 0.95
N THR A 44 2.16 -20.47 -0.14
CA THR A 44 1.34 -19.95 -1.25
C THR A 44 -0.08 -19.61 -0.78
N ILE A 45 -0.67 -20.47 0.06
CA ILE A 45 -1.99 -20.21 0.68
C ILE A 45 -1.94 -18.93 1.53
N GLN A 46 -0.88 -18.74 2.32
CA GLN A 46 -0.74 -17.57 3.18
C GLN A 46 -0.62 -16.28 2.37
N ILE A 47 0.21 -16.26 1.31
CA ILE A 47 0.38 -15.10 0.43
C ILE A 47 -0.95 -14.72 -0.25
N ASN A 48 -1.69 -15.71 -0.73
CA ASN A 48 -2.92 -15.51 -1.51
C ASN A 48 -4.18 -15.27 -0.67
N LYS A 49 -4.08 -15.28 0.66
CA LYS A 49 -5.23 -15.13 1.55
C LYS A 49 -5.74 -13.69 1.59
N ASP A 50 -4.86 -12.76 1.95
CA ASP A 50 -5.14 -11.32 2.08
C ASP A 50 -3.83 -10.54 2.29
N LEU A 51 -3.94 -9.20 2.36
CA LEU A 51 -2.81 -8.31 2.65
C LEU A 51 -2.05 -8.68 3.93
N MET A 52 -2.77 -9.11 4.98
CA MET A 52 -2.14 -9.48 6.24
C MET A 52 -1.34 -10.78 6.12
N GLY A 53 -1.87 -11.75 5.37
CA GLY A 53 -1.20 -12.99 5.01
C GLY A 53 0.11 -12.71 4.26
N ALA A 54 0.05 -11.89 3.21
CA ALA A 54 1.21 -11.47 2.42
C ALA A 54 2.26 -10.74 3.28
N ILE A 55 1.86 -9.75 4.09
CA ILE A 55 2.79 -9.03 4.99
C ILE A 55 3.43 -9.98 6.01
N ASN A 56 2.63 -10.84 6.65
CA ASN A 56 3.15 -11.78 7.63
C ASN A 56 4.10 -12.79 6.99
N PHE A 57 3.82 -13.23 5.75
CA PHE A 57 4.72 -14.10 5.00
C PHE A 57 6.06 -13.40 4.75
N TYR A 58 6.03 -12.15 4.26
CA TYR A 58 7.25 -11.37 4.03
C TYR A 58 8.09 -11.27 5.30
N ILE A 59 7.46 -10.89 6.41
CA ILE A 59 8.17 -10.67 7.68
C ILE A 59 8.76 -11.96 8.24
N SER A 60 8.05 -13.08 8.15
CA SER A 60 8.52 -14.37 8.65
C SER A 60 9.62 -15.00 7.80
N ASN A 61 9.66 -14.69 6.50
CA ASN A 61 10.63 -15.23 5.54
C ASN A 61 11.60 -14.15 5.05
N TYR A 62 11.86 -13.16 5.89
CA TYR A 62 12.58 -11.94 5.54
C TYR A 62 13.97 -12.20 4.94
N ASP A 63 14.78 -13.03 5.61
CA ASP A 63 16.15 -13.31 5.18
C ASP A 63 16.16 -13.98 3.79
N PHE A 64 15.28 -14.97 3.60
CA PHE A 64 15.10 -15.65 2.33
C PHE A 64 14.67 -14.69 1.20
N ILE A 65 13.64 -13.87 1.43
CA ILE A 65 13.16 -12.93 0.41
C ILE A 65 14.23 -11.90 0.05
N GLN A 66 15.01 -11.45 1.03
CA GLN A 66 16.11 -10.53 0.78
C GLN A 66 17.17 -11.16 -0.14
N GLU A 67 17.55 -12.41 0.11
CA GLU A 67 18.52 -13.14 -0.74
C GLU A 67 18.04 -13.25 -2.18
N GLN A 68 16.74 -13.52 -2.40
CA GLN A 68 16.19 -13.67 -3.75
C GLN A 68 16.02 -12.34 -4.50
N THR A 69 15.67 -11.27 -3.78
CA THR A 69 15.22 -10.01 -4.41
C THR A 69 16.27 -8.90 -4.42
N HIS A 70 17.37 -9.06 -3.66
CA HIS A 70 18.39 -8.02 -3.47
C HIS A 70 17.82 -6.67 -2.99
N SER A 71 16.65 -6.67 -2.34
CA SER A 71 15.95 -5.47 -1.89
C SER A 71 16.58 -4.84 -0.63
N ASN A 72 16.40 -3.52 -0.44
CA ASN A 72 16.84 -2.81 0.77
C ASN A 72 15.90 -3.11 1.94
N SER A 73 16.22 -4.18 2.64
CA SER A 73 15.25 -4.96 3.40
C SER A 73 14.74 -4.30 4.71
N LYS A 74 15.58 -3.53 5.43
CA LYS A 74 15.16 -2.90 6.70
C LYS A 74 14.10 -1.82 6.51
N PHE A 75 14.23 -1.00 5.47
CA PHE A 75 13.27 0.06 5.19
C PHE A 75 11.95 -0.53 4.70
N LEU A 76 12.02 -1.49 3.79
CA LEU A 76 10.86 -2.22 3.28
C LEU A 76 10.04 -2.89 4.40
N ARG A 77 10.71 -3.52 5.37
CA ARG A 77 10.05 -4.11 6.54
C ARG A 77 9.30 -3.08 7.39
N ASN A 78 9.86 -1.88 7.58
CA ASN A 78 9.19 -0.82 8.33
C ASN A 78 7.94 -0.31 7.61
N LEU A 79 8.02 -0.13 6.29
CA LEU A 79 6.86 0.24 5.47
C LEU A 79 5.75 -0.82 5.57
N LEU A 80 6.09 -2.10 5.53
CA LEU A 80 5.12 -3.19 5.68
C LEU A 80 4.48 -3.23 7.08
N PHE A 81 5.21 -2.88 8.14
CA PHE A 81 4.61 -2.71 9.47
C PHE A 81 3.62 -1.55 9.53
N GLU A 82 3.91 -0.45 8.85
CA GLU A 82 3.01 0.71 8.76
C GLU A 82 1.75 0.37 7.95
N VAL A 83 1.89 -0.33 6.81
CA VAL A 83 0.76 -0.86 6.04
C VAL A 83 -0.09 -1.84 6.86
N LYS A 84 0.54 -2.73 7.64
CA LYS A 84 -0.15 -3.63 8.58
C LYS A 84 -0.95 -2.86 9.62
N HIS A 85 -0.39 -1.78 10.16
CA HIS A 85 -1.09 -0.89 11.09
C HIS A 85 -2.32 -0.26 10.42
N TYR A 86 -2.18 0.28 9.21
CA TYR A 86 -3.31 0.84 8.46
C TYR A 86 -4.39 -0.19 8.14
N ARG A 87 -4.02 -1.41 7.75
CA ARG A 87 -4.99 -2.47 7.46
C ARG A 87 -5.81 -2.88 8.68
N ASN A 88 -5.17 -2.95 9.84
CA ASN A 88 -5.84 -3.21 11.11
C ASN A 88 -6.76 -2.05 11.49
N ASN A 89 -6.27 -0.81 11.43
CA ASN A 89 -7.07 0.37 11.75
C ASN A 89 -8.25 0.53 10.79
N TRP A 90 -8.10 0.21 9.51
CA TRP A 90 -9.18 0.25 8.53
C TRP A 90 -10.31 -0.71 8.91
N ALA A 91 -10.02 -1.88 9.46
CA ALA A 91 -11.07 -2.80 9.92
C ALA A 91 -11.92 -2.24 11.08
N HIS A 92 -11.38 -1.31 11.87
CA HIS A 92 -11.99 -0.87 13.14
C HIS A 92 -12.36 0.63 13.20
N SER A 93 -11.76 1.47 12.36
CA SER A 93 -11.95 2.93 12.39
C SER A 93 -13.27 3.32 11.76
N LYS A 94 -13.98 4.28 12.37
CA LYS A 94 -15.26 4.77 11.85
C LYS A 94 -15.10 5.60 10.58
N ASP A 95 -14.02 6.37 10.46
CA ASP A 95 -13.71 7.17 9.28
C ASP A 95 -12.21 7.50 9.22
N PHE A 96 -11.78 8.08 8.09
CA PHE A 96 -10.41 8.54 7.84
C PHE A 96 -10.39 10.01 7.42
N THR A 97 -9.38 10.75 7.87
CA THR A 97 -9.11 12.11 7.43
C THR A 97 -8.35 12.13 6.11
N ILE A 98 -8.43 13.25 5.37
CA ILE A 98 -7.66 13.43 4.12
C ILE A 98 -6.14 13.31 4.37
N ARG A 99 -5.67 13.75 5.55
CA ARG A 99 -4.26 13.63 5.92
C ARG A 99 -3.82 12.18 6.09
N GLU A 100 -4.67 11.35 6.68
CA GLU A 100 -4.41 9.91 6.81
C GLU A 100 -4.44 9.23 5.44
N VAL A 101 -5.42 9.56 4.58
CA VAL A 101 -5.46 9.05 3.19
C VAL A 101 -4.16 9.39 2.44
N HIS A 102 -3.71 10.65 2.53
CA HIS A 102 -2.45 11.08 1.93
C HIS A 102 -1.26 10.24 2.45
N ARG A 103 -1.14 10.10 3.77
CA ARG A 103 -0.04 9.37 4.39
C ARG A 103 -0.02 7.90 3.97
N ILE A 104 -1.20 7.26 3.91
CA ILE A 104 -1.32 5.87 3.47
C ILE A 104 -0.88 5.74 2.00
N ALA A 105 -1.34 6.62 1.11
CA ALA A 105 -0.94 6.62 -0.30
C ALA A 105 0.58 6.84 -0.46
N ASP A 106 1.16 7.74 0.32
CA ASP A 106 2.60 8.03 0.30
C ASP A 106 3.43 6.83 0.77
N THR A 107 3.07 6.20 1.89
CA THR A 107 3.71 4.97 2.37
C THR A 107 3.65 3.85 1.33
N ILE A 108 2.51 3.68 0.65
CA ILE A 108 2.34 2.64 -0.38
C ILE A 108 3.21 2.94 -1.61
N LEU A 109 3.35 4.19 -2.03
CA LEU A 109 4.24 4.55 -3.15
C LEU A 109 5.71 4.32 -2.80
N MET A 110 6.12 4.68 -1.58
CA MET A 110 7.47 4.35 -1.11
C MET A 110 7.71 2.83 -1.10
N LEU A 111 6.70 2.05 -0.70
CA LEU A 111 6.77 0.59 -0.76
C LEU A 111 6.96 0.11 -2.20
N PHE A 112 6.20 0.67 -3.13
CA PHE A 112 6.24 0.32 -4.55
C PHE A 112 7.61 0.63 -5.17
N ASP A 113 8.17 1.80 -4.86
CA ASP A 113 9.50 2.20 -5.31
C ASP A 113 10.57 1.22 -4.79
N GLU A 114 10.49 0.82 -3.52
CA GLU A 114 11.45 -0.12 -2.90
C GLU A 114 11.33 -1.56 -3.43
N LEU A 115 10.11 -2.01 -3.73
CA LEU A 115 9.90 -3.34 -4.30
C LEU A 115 10.50 -3.48 -5.70
N SER A 116 10.91 -2.38 -6.36
CA SER A 116 11.58 -2.35 -7.67
C SER A 116 10.88 -3.20 -8.74
N LEU A 117 9.58 -3.40 -8.56
CA LEU A 117 8.76 -4.13 -9.49
C LEU A 117 8.57 -3.25 -10.72
N ASN A 118 8.58 -3.87 -11.90
CA ASN A 118 7.92 -3.28 -13.08
C ASN A 118 6.41 -3.30 -12.83
N ILE A 119 5.94 -2.57 -11.81
CA ILE A 119 4.53 -2.44 -11.49
C ILE A 119 3.88 -1.89 -12.73
N THR A 120 2.79 -2.54 -13.16
CA THR A 120 1.91 -2.00 -14.18
C THR A 120 1.64 -0.54 -13.86
N ASN A 121 2.08 0.36 -14.76
CA ASN A 121 2.01 1.81 -14.59
C ASN A 121 0.67 2.28 -14.00
N GLU A 122 -0.43 1.59 -14.30
CA GLU A 122 -1.79 1.90 -13.86
C GLU A 122 -1.98 1.93 -12.33
N VAL A 123 -1.52 0.92 -11.57
CA VAL A 123 -1.75 0.89 -10.11
C VAL A 123 -0.96 2.01 -9.43
N TYR A 124 0.28 2.23 -9.87
CA TYR A 124 1.11 3.32 -9.39
C TYR A 124 0.46 4.68 -9.67
N ILE A 125 -0.03 4.88 -10.91
CA ILE A 125 -0.74 6.11 -11.32
C ILE A 125 -1.94 6.36 -10.42
N ILE A 126 -2.79 5.34 -10.16
CA ILE A 126 -3.98 5.48 -9.30
C ILE A 126 -3.60 5.95 -7.89
N VAL A 127 -2.62 5.30 -7.27
CA VAL A 127 -2.18 5.67 -5.91
C VAL A 127 -1.58 7.08 -5.89
N ASN A 128 -0.79 7.44 -6.90
CA ASN A 128 -0.21 8.77 -7.05
C ASN A 128 -1.27 9.86 -7.27
N GLU A 129 -2.30 9.59 -8.06
CA GLU A 129 -3.44 10.50 -8.25
C GLU A 129 -4.15 10.77 -6.92
N ILE A 130 -4.44 9.74 -6.13
CA ILE A 130 -5.03 9.89 -4.79
C ILE A 130 -4.13 10.74 -3.88
N ARG A 131 -2.80 10.52 -3.91
CA ARG A 131 -1.84 11.34 -3.16
C ARG A 131 -1.92 12.81 -3.57
N MET A 132 -1.87 13.09 -4.87
CA MET A 132 -1.88 14.46 -5.42
C MET A 132 -3.22 15.18 -5.17
N GLU A 133 -4.35 14.50 -5.36
CA GLU A 133 -5.66 15.05 -5.03
C GLU A 133 -5.76 15.40 -3.53
N SER A 134 -5.18 14.57 -2.66
CA SER A 134 -5.20 14.81 -1.21
C SER A 134 -4.38 16.05 -0.83
N ILE A 135 -3.21 16.25 -1.45
CA ILE A 135 -2.38 17.46 -1.28
C ILE A 135 -3.16 18.71 -1.71
N GLN A 136 -3.81 18.66 -2.88
CA GLN A 136 -4.59 19.79 -3.39
C GLN A 136 -5.73 20.15 -2.43
N LYS A 137 -6.46 19.15 -1.93
CA LYS A 137 -7.59 19.36 -1.01
C LYS A 137 -7.13 19.96 0.33
N MET A 138 -6.02 19.47 0.89
CA MET A 138 -5.42 20.05 2.10
C MET A 138 -4.95 21.50 1.88
N SER A 139 -4.35 21.78 0.72
CA SER A 139 -3.87 23.13 0.38
C SER A 139 -5.02 24.13 0.29
N LEU A 140 -6.15 23.72 -0.30
CA LEU A 140 -7.37 24.54 -0.37
C LEU A 140 -7.96 24.81 1.03
N GLN A 141 -7.98 23.81 1.91
CA GLN A 141 -8.44 23.98 3.30
C GLN A 141 -7.59 25.00 4.07
N LEU A 142 -6.27 24.96 3.90
CA LEU A 142 -5.35 25.92 4.53
C LEU A 142 -5.60 27.35 4.04
N GLN A 143 -5.75 27.54 2.72
CA GLN A 143 -6.04 28.87 2.14
C GLN A 143 -7.37 29.43 2.64
N GLN A 144 -8.37 28.59 2.87
CA GLN A 144 -9.66 29.01 3.43
C GLN A 144 -9.53 29.40 4.90
N SER A 145 -8.77 28.65 5.70
CA SER A 145 -8.55 28.99 7.12
C SER A 145 -7.78 30.28 7.36
N GLN A 146 -7.00 30.76 6.40
CA GLN A 146 -6.23 32.00 6.49
C GLN A 146 -7.03 33.26 6.10
N LYS A 147 -8.26 33.08 5.60
CA LYS A 147 -9.17 34.18 5.21
C LYS A 147 -10.09 34.63 6.34
N TYR A 148 -10.05 33.95 7.49
CA TYR A 148 -10.84 34.22 8.69
C TYR A 148 -9.89 34.47 9.86
#